data_AF-A0A969NXX7-F1
#
_entry.id   AF-A0A969NXX7-F1
#
_cell.length_a   1.000
_cell.length_b   1.000
_cell.length_c   1.000
_cell.angle_alpha   90.00
_cell.angle_beta   90.00
_cell.angle_gamma   90.00
#
_symmetry.space_group_name_H-M   'P 1'
#
loop_
_entity.id
_entity.type
_entity.pdbx_description
1 polymer ?
#
loop_
_entity_poly.entity_id
_entity_poly.type
_entity_poly.pdbx_seq_one_letter_code
_entity_poly.pdbx_strand_id
1 'polypeptide(L)'
;MATSTWSQGLLRADQAILVRDVMTGEVLLNLDESDGCKQILFDVSGKIIYGACDAGITAWSFPNGKKLFNFASESAVEAIALSPDGTVMATVNANVSGKQEQSNQIQLWQLDPAKPELLKTLDGHVNDIAQLEFTPNGEQLISSSYDGKINVWNWHQGTITKKITIFIAMMGYLA
;
A
#
# COMPACT_ATOMS: atom_id res chain seq x y z
N MET A 1 10.72 -13.64 8.80
CA MET A 1 10.22 -12.36 9.34
C MET A 1 10.80 -11.26 8.48
N ALA A 2 10.00 -10.71 7.55
CA ALA A 2 10.35 -9.49 6.86
C ALA A 2 9.48 -8.39 7.46
N THR A 3 10.00 -7.73 8.49
CA THR A 3 9.46 -6.44 8.92
C THR A 3 9.92 -5.42 7.89
N SER A 4 8.99 -4.71 7.27
CA SER A 4 9.25 -3.61 6.33
C SER A 4 9.94 -2.45 7.05
N THR A 5 11.26 -2.57 7.23
CA THR A 5 12.12 -1.40 7.41
C THR A 5 12.10 -0.63 6.11
N TRP A 6 11.46 0.54 6.15
CA TRP A 6 11.63 1.68 5.24
C TRP A 6 12.89 1.55 4.36
N SER A 7 12.74 1.19 3.10
CA SER A 7 13.70 1.62 2.09
C SER A 7 13.29 3.03 1.69
N GLN A 8 13.98 4.03 2.25
CA GLN A 8 13.93 5.38 1.69
C GLN A 8 14.45 5.32 0.26
N GLY A 9 13.51 5.28 -0.67
CA GLY A 9 13.75 5.40 -2.09
C GLY A 9 12.42 5.76 -2.70
N LEU A 10 12.20 7.05 -2.93
CA LEU A 10 11.31 7.47 -4.02
C LEU A 10 11.79 6.69 -5.25
N LEU A 11 11.07 5.65 -5.63
CA LEU A 11 11.30 4.95 -6.88
C LEU A 11 11.07 6.01 -7.97
N ARG A 12 12.17 6.48 -8.56
CA ARG A 12 12.13 7.43 -9.68
C ARG A 12 11.55 6.73 -10.90
N ALA A 13 10.91 7.51 -11.78
CA ALA A 13 10.13 7.08 -12.95
C ALA A 13 10.93 6.37 -14.07
N ASP A 14 12.05 5.73 -13.75
CA ASP A 14 12.97 5.09 -14.69
C ASP A 14 13.66 3.83 -14.14
N GLN A 15 13.21 3.27 -12.99
CA GLN A 15 13.94 2.19 -12.32
C GLN A 15 13.15 0.89 -12.20
N ALA A 16 13.69 -0.13 -12.88
CA ALA A 16 13.31 -1.52 -12.73
C ALA A 16 13.33 -1.96 -11.25
N ILE A 17 12.37 -2.80 -10.84
CA ILE A 17 12.34 -3.35 -9.48
C ILE A 17 13.39 -4.47 -9.39
N LEU A 18 14.41 -4.25 -8.58
CA LEU A 18 15.48 -5.21 -8.33
C LEU A 18 15.25 -5.94 -7.01
N VAL A 19 15.21 -7.26 -7.07
CA VAL A 19 15.31 -8.12 -5.90
C VAL A 19 16.73 -8.63 -5.80
N ARG A 20 17.37 -8.42 -4.64
CA ARG A 20 18.75 -8.84 -4.39
C ARG A 20 18.83 -9.79 -3.21
N ASP A 21 19.78 -10.70 -3.26
CA ASP A 21 20.18 -11.45 -2.09
C ASP A 21 20.83 -10.49 -1.08
N VAL A 22 20.38 -10.53 0.17
CA VAL A 22 20.83 -9.59 1.21
C VAL A 22 22.28 -9.86 1.63
N MET A 23 22.72 -11.11 1.56
CA MET A 23 24.04 -11.53 2.03
C MET A 23 25.11 -11.35 0.94
N THR A 24 24.78 -11.71 -0.31
CA THR A 24 25.73 -11.67 -1.44
C THR A 24 25.62 -10.41 -2.27
N GLY A 25 24.47 -9.73 -2.26
CA GLY A 25 24.17 -8.56 -3.10
C GLY A 25 23.81 -8.92 -4.55
N GLU A 26 23.77 -10.21 -4.89
CA GLU A 26 23.43 -10.69 -6.22
C GLU A 26 22.01 -10.31 -6.62
N VAL A 27 21.79 -9.93 -7.88
CA VAL A 27 20.46 -9.67 -8.41
C VAL A 27 19.77 -11.00 -8.67
N LEU A 28 18.71 -11.27 -7.90
CA LEU A 28 17.88 -12.47 -8.02
C LEU A 28 16.77 -12.28 -9.06
N LEU A 29 16.23 -11.06 -9.16
CA LEU A 29 15.20 -10.71 -10.12
C LEU A 29 15.32 -9.24 -10.52
N ASN A 30 15.07 -8.97 -11.80
CA ASN A 30 14.96 -7.64 -12.36
C ASN A 30 13.62 -7.53 -13.12
N LEU A 31 12.69 -6.73 -12.58
CA LEU A 31 11.40 -6.46 -13.21
C LEU A 31 11.46 -5.10 -13.91
N ASP A 32 11.38 -5.14 -15.23
CA ASP A 32 11.27 -3.91 -16.03
C ASP A 32 9.83 -3.40 -15.98
N GLU A 33 9.55 -2.48 -15.06
CA GLU A 33 8.24 -1.84 -14.89
C GLU A 33 8.36 -0.33 -15.16
N SER A 34 7.72 0.12 -16.23
CA SER A 34 7.79 1.52 -16.68
C SER A 34 6.88 2.45 -15.90
N ASP A 35 5.85 1.90 -15.26
CA ASP A 35 4.74 2.68 -14.68
C ASP A 35 5.04 3.21 -13.28
N GLY A 36 6.29 3.09 -12.79
CA GLY A 36 6.76 3.70 -11.55
C GLY A 36 5.99 3.27 -10.30
N CYS A 37 6.42 2.19 -9.64
CA CYS A 37 5.76 1.75 -8.42
C CYS A 37 6.21 2.60 -7.21
N LYS A 38 5.28 3.06 -6.38
CA LYS A 38 5.54 3.85 -5.16
C LYS A 38 5.86 2.97 -3.96
N GLN A 39 5.25 1.79 -3.89
CA GLN A 39 5.45 0.83 -2.82
C GLN A 39 5.46 -0.59 -3.39
N ILE A 40 6.29 -1.45 -2.80
CA ILE A 40 6.34 -2.88 -3.12
C ILE A 40 6.26 -3.71 -1.84
N LEU A 41 5.64 -4.89 -1.91
CA LEU A 41 5.62 -5.87 -0.82
C LEU A 41 5.64 -7.30 -1.37
N PHE A 42 6.12 -8.24 -0.56
CA PHE A 42 5.97 -9.67 -0.82
C PHE A 42 4.70 -10.20 -0.18
N ASP A 43 4.11 -11.23 -0.78
CA ASP A 43 3.11 -12.04 -0.10
C ASP A 43 3.73 -12.81 1.08
N VAL A 44 2.87 -13.33 1.95
CA VAL A 44 3.30 -14.07 3.15
C VAL A 44 4.18 -15.27 2.80
N SER A 45 3.99 -15.90 1.63
CA SER A 45 4.79 -17.05 1.20
C SER A 45 6.11 -16.68 0.49
N GLY A 46 6.31 -15.40 0.15
CA GLY A 46 7.47 -14.91 -0.60
C GLY A 46 7.50 -15.31 -2.09
N LYS A 47 6.36 -15.73 -2.65
CA LYS A 47 6.22 -16.19 -4.05
C LYS A 47 5.62 -15.13 -4.97
N ILE A 48 5.01 -14.09 -4.42
CA ILE A 48 4.38 -13.00 -5.18
C ILE A 48 4.92 -11.68 -4.66
N ILE A 49 5.25 -10.79 -5.59
CA ILE A 49 5.56 -9.39 -5.35
C ILE A 49 4.35 -8.59 -5.79
N TYR A 50 3.86 -7.70 -4.94
CA TYR A 50 2.84 -6.72 -5.28
C TYR A 50 3.49 -5.34 -5.36
N GLY A 51 3.13 -4.58 -6.37
CA GLY A 51 3.59 -3.21 -6.58
C GLY A 51 2.41 -2.28 -6.74
N ALA A 52 2.38 -1.22 -5.93
CA ALA A 52 1.48 -0.09 -6.07
C ALA A 52 2.09 0.90 -7.04
N CYS A 53 1.53 1.02 -8.23
CA CYS A 53 2.08 1.80 -9.34
C CYS A 53 1.02 2.75 -9.90
N ASP A 54 1.38 3.56 -10.90
CA ASP A 54 0.47 4.57 -11.44
C ASP A 54 -0.76 3.94 -12.13
N ALA A 55 -0.65 2.70 -12.60
CA ALA A 55 -1.74 1.93 -13.22
C ALA A 55 -2.51 1.01 -12.26
N GLY A 56 -2.36 1.17 -10.94
CA GLY A 56 -3.01 0.33 -9.93
C GLY A 56 -2.03 -0.61 -9.23
N ILE A 57 -2.50 -1.81 -8.87
CA ILE A 57 -1.66 -2.86 -8.31
C ILE A 57 -1.28 -3.87 -9.38
N THR A 58 0.02 -4.14 -9.52
CA THR A 58 0.53 -5.24 -10.33
C THR A 58 1.13 -6.32 -9.45
N ALA A 59 0.83 -7.59 -9.76
CA ALA A 59 1.40 -8.75 -9.09
C ALA A 59 2.37 -9.49 -10.02
N TRP A 60 3.56 -9.82 -9.53
CA TRP A 60 4.55 -10.64 -10.23
C TRP A 60 4.89 -11.89 -9.43
N SER A 61 5.14 -13.00 -10.13
CA SER A 61 5.73 -14.18 -9.51
C SER A 61 7.20 -13.95 -9.15
N PHE A 62 7.61 -14.48 -8.01
CA PHE A 62 9.00 -14.58 -7.60
C PHE A 62 9.41 -16.07 -7.55
N PRO A 63 10.61 -16.44 -8.03
CA PRO A 63 11.68 -15.58 -8.58
C PRO A 63 11.58 -15.27 -10.07
N ASN A 64 10.56 -15.78 -10.78
CA ASN A 64 10.54 -15.79 -12.24
C ASN A 64 10.21 -14.43 -12.88
N GLY A 65 9.61 -13.50 -12.13
CA GLY A 65 9.25 -12.17 -12.59
C GLY A 65 8.05 -12.10 -13.54
N LYS A 66 7.30 -13.20 -13.73
CA LYS A 66 6.12 -13.19 -14.62
C LYS A 66 5.00 -12.36 -14.00
N LYS A 67 4.47 -11.37 -14.74
CA LYS A 67 3.21 -10.67 -14.41
C LYS A 67 2.06 -11.67 -14.30
N LEU A 68 1.40 -11.70 -13.15
CA LEU A 68 0.31 -12.63 -12.84
C LEU A 68 -1.06 -12.02 -13.12
N PHE A 69 -1.34 -10.89 -12.46
CA PHE A 69 -2.59 -10.15 -12.58
C PHE A 69 -2.38 -8.70 -12.16
N ASN A 70 -3.35 -7.85 -12.50
CA ASN A 70 -3.46 -6.47 -12.05
C ASN A 70 -4.87 -6.20 -11.51
N PHE A 71 -4.99 -5.24 -10.60
CA PHE A 71 -6.27 -4.80 -10.04
C PHE A 71 -6.18 -3.36 -9.51
N ALA A 72 -7.31 -2.80 -9.07
CA ALA A 72 -7.41 -1.39 -8.67
C ALA A 72 -6.91 -0.40 -9.75
N SER A 73 -7.11 -0.74 -11.04
CA SER A 73 -6.51 -0.03 -12.17
C SER A 73 -7.23 1.26 -12.59
N GLU A 74 -8.08 1.81 -11.73
CA GLU A 74 -8.86 3.03 -12.04
C GLU A 74 -8.08 4.32 -11.71
N SER A 75 -7.00 4.21 -10.93
CA SER A 75 -6.12 5.32 -10.55
C SER A 75 -4.79 4.80 -10.01
N ALA A 76 -3.80 5.69 -9.91
CA ALA A 76 -2.56 5.43 -9.19
C ALA A 76 -2.85 5.02 -7.73
N VAL A 77 -2.07 4.11 -7.19
CA VAL A 77 -2.17 3.68 -5.79
C VAL A 77 -1.00 4.27 -5.00
N GLU A 78 -1.30 4.97 -3.90
CA GLU A 78 -0.32 5.64 -3.06
C GLU A 78 0.29 4.72 -2.00
N ALA A 79 -0.53 3.86 -1.39
CA ALA A 79 -0.07 2.94 -0.37
C ALA A 79 -0.86 1.64 -0.36
N ILE A 80 -0.18 0.58 0.05
CA ILE A 80 -0.71 -0.77 0.20
C ILE A 80 -0.30 -1.40 1.52
N ALA A 81 -1.18 -2.24 2.07
CA ALA A 81 -0.89 -3.09 3.21
C ALA A 81 -1.52 -4.47 3.02
N LEU A 82 -0.78 -5.51 3.39
CA LEU A 82 -1.25 -6.90 3.33
C LEU A 82 -1.64 -7.36 4.74
N SER A 83 -2.77 -8.06 4.85
CA SER A 83 -3.15 -8.70 6.11
C SER A 83 -2.15 -9.79 6.50
N PRO A 84 -1.97 -10.09 7.80
CA PRO A 84 -0.97 -11.07 8.24
C PRO A 84 -1.17 -12.49 7.70
N ASP A 85 -2.40 -12.85 7.36
CA ASP A 85 -2.76 -14.13 6.73
C ASP A 85 -2.62 -14.11 5.19
N GLY A 86 -2.34 -12.94 4.60
CA GLY A 86 -2.15 -12.74 3.17
C GLY A 86 -3.44 -12.76 2.35
N THR A 87 -4.61 -12.79 2.99
CA THR A 87 -5.89 -12.94 2.29
C THR A 87 -6.52 -11.62 1.87
N VAL A 88 -6.18 -10.51 2.54
CA VAL A 88 -6.76 -9.19 2.28
C VAL A 88 -5.65 -8.16 2.03
N MET A 89 -5.84 -7.31 1.03
CA MET A 89 -5.01 -6.13 0.82
C MET A 89 -5.82 -4.85 1.03
N ALA A 90 -5.28 -3.92 1.81
CA ALA A 90 -5.78 -2.56 1.87
C ALA A 90 -5.01 -1.69 0.88
N THR A 91 -5.70 -0.86 0.11
CA THR A 91 -5.12 0.07 -0.87
C THR A 91 -5.70 1.47 -0.68
N VAL A 92 -4.93 2.50 -1.02
CA VAL A 92 -5.41 3.89 -1.11
C VAL A 92 -5.03 4.50 -2.44
N ASN A 93 -6.02 5.06 -3.10
CA ASN A 93 -5.87 5.63 -4.43
C ASN A 93 -5.43 7.09 -4.36
N ALA A 94 -4.67 7.52 -5.35
CA ALA A 94 -4.22 8.88 -5.49
C ALA A 94 -5.38 9.86 -5.68
N ASN A 95 -5.22 11.06 -5.13
CA ASN A 95 -6.08 12.20 -5.41
C ASN A 95 -5.99 12.60 -6.89
N VAL A 96 -6.95 12.18 -7.72
CA VAL A 96 -7.05 12.68 -9.10
C VAL A 96 -7.75 14.04 -9.06
N SER A 97 -6.99 15.10 -9.33
CA SER A 97 -7.50 16.47 -9.42
C SER A 97 -8.74 16.53 -10.30
N GLY A 98 -9.89 16.90 -9.72
CA GLY A 98 -11.19 16.95 -10.40
C GLY A 98 -12.20 15.87 -9.99
N LYS A 99 -11.78 14.82 -9.26
CA LYS A 99 -12.68 13.82 -8.65
C LYS A 99 -12.58 13.91 -7.13
N GLN A 100 -13.35 14.81 -6.51
CA GLN A 100 -13.26 15.08 -5.06
C GLN A 100 -13.69 13.92 -4.15
N GLU A 101 -14.35 12.89 -4.68
CA GLU A 101 -15.00 11.86 -3.83
C GLU A 101 -14.17 10.60 -3.60
N GLN A 102 -13.18 10.28 -4.45
CA GLN A 102 -12.57 8.93 -4.45
C GLN A 102 -11.29 8.80 -3.63
N SER A 103 -10.67 9.90 -3.23
CA SER A 103 -9.24 9.95 -2.94
C SER A 103 -8.82 9.77 -1.49
N ASN A 104 -9.78 9.78 -0.57
CA ASN A 104 -9.49 9.61 0.86
C ASN A 104 -10.07 8.30 1.40
N GLN A 105 -10.38 7.38 0.49
CA GLN A 105 -11.01 6.10 0.78
C GLN A 105 -9.96 5.00 0.85
N ILE A 106 -10.11 4.11 1.82
CA ILE A 106 -9.33 2.87 1.86
C ILE A 106 -10.17 1.78 1.22
N GLN A 107 -9.63 1.09 0.23
CA GLN A 107 -10.26 -0.06 -0.40
C GLN A 107 -9.68 -1.36 0.16
N LEU A 108 -10.54 -2.29 0.55
CA LEU A 108 -10.15 -3.62 1.02
C LEU A 108 -10.46 -4.64 -0.07
N TRP A 109 -9.43 -5.40 -0.46
CA TRP A 109 -9.50 -6.37 -1.53
C TRP A 109 -9.28 -7.77 -0.99
N GLN A 110 -10.18 -8.69 -1.29
CA GLN A 110 -9.93 -10.12 -1.13
C GLN A 110 -8.93 -10.52 -2.21
N LEU A 111 -7.79 -11.05 -1.78
CA LEU A 111 -6.80 -11.59 -2.69
C LEU A 111 -7.16 -13.02 -3.04
N ASP A 112 -7.51 -13.22 -4.31
CA ASP A 112 -7.53 -14.52 -4.98
C ASP A 112 -6.61 -14.40 -6.21
N PRO A 113 -5.63 -15.30 -6.41
CA PRO A 113 -4.75 -15.28 -7.57
C PRO A 113 -5.47 -15.26 -8.92
N ALA A 114 -6.69 -15.80 -9.00
CA ALA A 114 -7.49 -15.78 -10.22
C ALA A 114 -8.14 -14.42 -10.45
N LYS A 115 -8.64 -13.78 -9.38
CA LYS A 115 -9.37 -12.51 -9.47
C LYS A 115 -9.48 -11.84 -8.11
N PRO A 116 -8.69 -10.79 -7.84
CA PRO A 116 -8.90 -9.94 -6.67
C PRO A 116 -10.26 -9.25 -6.73
N GLU A 117 -10.98 -9.21 -5.60
CA GLU A 117 -12.32 -8.61 -5.52
C GLU A 117 -12.41 -7.57 -4.43
N LEU A 118 -13.07 -6.44 -4.72
CA LEU A 118 -13.30 -5.39 -3.73
C LEU A 118 -14.31 -5.88 -2.71
N LEU A 119 -13.87 -6.02 -1.45
CA LEU A 119 -14.71 -6.42 -0.33
C LEU A 119 -15.51 -5.26 0.23
N LYS A 120 -14.82 -4.14 0.47
CA LYS A 120 -15.37 -2.99 1.20
C LYS A 120 -14.51 -1.76 0.97
N THR A 121 -15.15 -0.60 1.11
CA THR A 121 -14.48 0.70 1.17
C THR A 121 -14.67 1.30 2.56
N LEU A 122 -13.60 1.87 3.12
CA LEU A 122 -13.61 2.56 4.40
C LEU A 122 -13.49 4.07 4.18
N ASP A 123 -14.52 4.79 4.61
CA ASP A 123 -14.62 6.24 4.56
C ASP A 123 -14.36 6.85 5.94
N GLY A 124 -13.58 7.94 5.99
CA GLY A 124 -13.46 8.71 7.23
C GLY A 124 -12.26 9.63 7.38
N HIS A 125 -11.24 9.51 6.52
CA HIS A 125 -10.23 10.55 6.37
C HIS A 125 -10.76 11.67 5.48
N VAL A 126 -10.36 12.90 5.80
CA VAL A 126 -10.79 14.10 5.06
C VAL A 126 -9.70 14.66 4.15
N ASN A 127 -8.53 14.01 4.15
CA ASN A 127 -7.39 14.36 3.33
C ASN A 127 -6.61 13.07 2.97
N ASP A 128 -5.61 13.22 2.10
CA ASP A 128 -4.79 12.12 1.59
C ASP A 128 -4.29 11.19 2.70
N ILE A 129 -4.38 9.89 2.43
CA ILE A 129 -3.87 8.86 3.32
C ILE A 129 -2.43 8.56 2.91
N ALA A 130 -1.49 8.76 3.83
CA ALA A 130 -0.07 8.60 3.58
C ALA A 130 0.39 7.16 3.72
N GLN A 131 -0.19 6.39 4.65
CA GLN A 131 0.24 5.02 4.91
C GLN A 131 -0.87 4.16 5.52
N LEU A 132 -0.78 2.87 5.24
CA LEU A 132 -1.65 1.80 5.75
C LEU A 132 -0.80 0.70 6.41
N GLU A 133 -1.34 0.09 7.47
CA GLU A 133 -0.74 -1.09 8.09
C GLU A 133 -1.79 -1.93 8.82
N PHE A 134 -1.81 -3.24 8.61
CA PHE A 134 -2.60 -4.15 9.43
C PHE A 134 -1.89 -4.43 10.75
N THR A 135 -2.66 -4.53 11.84
CA THR A 135 -2.09 -5.01 13.10
C THR A 135 -1.61 -6.45 12.96
N PRO A 136 -0.55 -6.87 13.69
CA PRO A 136 0.00 -8.23 13.57
C PRO A 136 -1.01 -9.35 13.88
N ASN A 137 -2.04 -9.07 14.69
CA ASN A 137 -3.12 -10.00 14.98
C ASN A 137 -4.21 -10.04 13.88
N GLY A 138 -4.13 -9.17 12.88
CA GLY A 138 -5.05 -9.10 11.74
C GLY A 138 -6.41 -8.47 12.05
N GLU A 139 -6.68 -8.04 13.28
CA GLU A 139 -8.01 -7.57 13.69
C GLU A 139 -8.29 -6.12 13.31
N GLN A 140 -7.24 -5.32 13.13
CA GLN A 140 -7.35 -3.88 12.89
C GLN A 140 -6.50 -3.44 11.71
N LEU A 141 -6.95 -2.37 11.08
CA LEU A 141 -6.17 -1.61 10.12
C LEU A 141 -5.85 -0.26 10.75
N ILE A 142 -4.65 0.24 10.50
CA ILE A 142 -4.20 1.56 10.91
C ILE A 142 -3.96 2.36 9.64
N SER A 143 -4.45 3.60 9.60
CA SER A 143 -4.17 4.54 8.54
C SER A 143 -3.70 5.87 9.09
N SER A 144 -2.71 6.47 8.44
CA SER A 144 -2.23 7.82 8.74
C SER A 144 -2.55 8.76 7.59
N SER A 145 -2.99 9.98 7.89
CA SER A 145 -3.44 10.94 6.88
C SER A 145 -2.85 12.33 7.11
N TYR A 146 -2.75 13.08 6.01
CA TYR A 146 -2.45 14.51 6.00
C TYR A 146 -3.58 15.37 6.59
N ASP A 147 -4.66 14.77 7.09
CA ASP A 147 -5.65 15.45 7.94
C ASP A 147 -5.19 15.63 9.40
N GLY A 148 -3.96 15.21 9.71
CA GLY A 148 -3.37 15.28 11.03
C GLY A 148 -3.84 14.18 11.98
N LYS A 149 -4.48 13.12 11.45
CA LYS A 149 -5.02 12.02 12.25
C LYS A 149 -4.45 10.67 11.81
N ILE A 150 -4.41 9.78 12.79
CA ILE A 150 -4.34 8.34 12.60
C ILE A 150 -5.71 7.76 12.96
N ASN A 151 -6.28 6.98 12.07
CA ASN A 151 -7.48 6.19 12.35
C ASN A 151 -7.08 4.73 12.59
N VAL A 152 -7.68 4.12 13.60
CA VAL A 152 -7.66 2.67 13.83
C VAL A 152 -9.04 2.15 13.48
N TRP A 153 -9.08 1.15 12.61
CA TRP A 153 -10.30 0.61 12.02
C TRP A 153 -10.52 -0.81 12.52
N ASN A 154 -11.77 -1.14 12.88
CA ASN A 154 -12.25 -2.51 12.77
C ASN A 154 -12.65 -2.70 11.30
N TRP A 155 -11.75 -3.27 10.51
CA TRP A 155 -11.94 -3.36 9.06
C TRP A 155 -13.03 -4.37 8.67
N HIS A 156 -13.28 -5.40 9.48
CA HIS A 156 -14.39 -6.34 9.28
C HIS A 156 -15.74 -5.61 9.33
N GLN A 157 -15.93 -4.79 10.36
CA GLN A 157 -17.17 -4.01 10.55
C GLN A 157 -17.21 -2.78 9.65
N GLY A 158 -16.05 -2.26 9.24
CA GLY A 158 -15.91 -1.03 8.48
C GLY A 158 -16.07 0.23 9.34
N THR A 159 -15.71 0.15 10.62
CA THR A 159 -15.91 1.22 11.60
C THR A 159 -14.58 1.70 12.18
N ILE A 160 -14.51 2.98 12.52
CA ILE A 160 -13.36 3.56 13.21
C ILE A 160 -13.50 3.28 14.70
N THR A 161 -12.56 2.53 15.26
CA THR A 161 -12.53 2.22 16.70
C THR A 161 -11.80 3.30 17.50
N LYS A 162 -10.81 3.96 16.89
CA LYS A 162 -10.05 5.03 17.53
C LYS A 162 -9.58 6.08 16.52
N LYS A 163 -9.61 7.35 16.93
CA LYS A 163 -8.96 8.46 16.23
C LYS A 163 -7.87 9.04 17.11
N ILE A 164 -6.68 9.21 16.57
CA ILE A 164 -5.53 9.79 17.26
C ILE A 164 -5.14 11.04 16.49
N THR A 165 -5.12 12.20 17.15
CA THR A 165 -4.70 13.46 16.53
C THR A 165 -3.22 13.67 16.81
N ILE A 166 -2.44 13.89 15.76
CA ILE A 166 -1.02 14.23 15.87
C ILE A 166 -0.93 15.75 15.83
N PHE A 167 -0.61 16.36 16.97
CA PHE A 167 -0.21 17.76 16.99
C PHE A 167 1.25 17.82 16.55
N ILE A 168 1.48 18.12 15.27
CA ILE A 168 2.76 18.68 14.87
C ILE A 168 2.73 20.11 15.39
N ALA A 169 3.36 20.35 16.54
CA ALA A 169 3.73 21.70 16.90
C ALA A 169 4.66 22.18 15.79
N MET A 170 4.13 22.97 14.85
CA MET A 170 4.99 23.84 14.08
C MET A 170 5.68 24.71 15.13
N MET A 171 6.93 24.39 15.44
CA MET A 171 7.80 25.38 16.04
C MET A 171 7.79 26.53 15.05
N GLY A 172 7.00 27.55 15.38
CA GLY A 172 6.99 28.79 14.64
C GLY A 172 8.43 29.20 14.50
N TYR A 173 8.87 29.37 13.27
CA TYR A 173 10.00 30.24 13.01
C TYR A 173 9.65 31.58 13.68
N LEU A 174 10.42 31.90 14.72
CA LEU A 174 10.36 33.16 15.43
C LEU A 174 10.45 34.31 14.42
N ALA A 175 9.67 35.36 14.66
CA ALA A 175 10.11 36.72 14.35
C ALA A 175 10.79 37.29 15.59
#